data_AF-A0A2T1CJ17-F1
#
_entry.id   AF-A0A2T1CJ17-F1
#
_cell.length_a   1.000
_cell.length_b   1.000
_cell.length_c   1.000
_cell.angle_alpha   90.00
_cell.angle_beta   90.00
_cell.angle_gamma   90.00
#
_symmetry.space_group_name_H-M   'P 1'
#
loop_
_entity.id
_entity.type
_entity.pdbx_description
1 polymer ?
#
loop_
_entity_poly.entity_id
_entity_poly.type
_entity_poly.pdbx_seq_one_letter_code
_entity_poly.pdbx_strand_id
1 'polypeptide(L)'
;MRTKIPPLNRQLIVAAILLGLGQAGFFDGIVFHQLLQWHHMFTNIESTDTVSGLELNTLGDGLFHLVDWLLTLAGLVLLWLTVSRDEVELSTSVFIGAFCMGAGMFNVVEGILSHHVLQIHHVKPGTHQLAYDLGFIGAGILSIAIGWFVLDSNRSIDTAND
;
A
#
# COMPACT_ATOMS: atom_id res chain seq x y z
N MET A 1 -5.76 -26.83 32.00
CA MET A 1 -5.22 -25.47 32.24
C MET A 1 -5.43 -24.72 30.93
N ARG A 2 -6.41 -23.80 30.87
CA ARG A 2 -6.73 -23.06 29.62
C ARG A 2 -5.58 -22.10 29.32
N THR A 3 -4.76 -22.39 28.32
CA THR A 3 -3.87 -21.42 27.69
C THR A 3 -4.75 -20.41 26.97
N LYS A 4 -4.98 -19.24 27.57
CA LYS A 4 -5.58 -18.12 26.83
C LYS A 4 -4.53 -17.69 25.79
N ILE A 5 -4.73 -18.06 24.52
CA ILE A 5 -3.92 -17.54 23.43
C ILE A 5 -4.14 -16.02 23.40
N PRO A 6 -3.07 -15.21 23.38
CA PRO A 6 -3.19 -13.76 23.40
C PRO A 6 -3.89 -13.26 22.12
N PRO A 7 -4.68 -12.18 22.20
CA PRO A 7 -5.30 -11.59 21.02
C PRO A 7 -4.21 -11.14 20.02
N LEU A 8 -4.51 -11.28 18.72
CA LEU A 8 -3.68 -10.81 17.60
C LEU A 8 -3.03 -9.46 17.94
N ASN A 9 -1.70 -9.37 17.77
CA ASN A 9 -0.97 -8.16 18.13
C ASN A 9 -1.37 -7.01 17.20
N ARG A 10 -2.26 -6.15 17.70
CA ARG A 10 -2.78 -4.98 16.98
C ARG A 10 -1.67 -4.05 16.49
N GLN A 11 -0.58 -3.92 17.25
CA GLN A 11 0.55 -3.07 16.85
C GLN A 11 1.30 -3.66 15.66
N LEU A 12 1.47 -4.99 15.61
CA LEU A 12 2.06 -5.68 14.45
C LEU A 12 1.21 -5.49 13.19
N ILE A 13 -0.11 -5.62 13.30
CA ILE A 13 -1.04 -5.42 12.18
C ILE A 13 -0.96 -3.98 11.66
N VAL A 14 -1.01 -2.99 12.55
CA VAL A 14 -0.92 -1.57 12.15
C VAL A 14 0.43 -1.27 11.52
N ALA A 15 1.53 -1.77 12.09
CA ALA A 15 2.86 -1.61 11.52
C ALA A 15 2.94 -2.18 10.10
N ALA A 16 2.44 -3.41 9.90
CA ALA A 16 2.40 -4.07 8.60
C ALA A 16 1.53 -3.32 7.58
N ILE A 17 0.35 -2.81 7.97
CA ILE A 17 -0.51 -2.02 7.08
C ILE A 17 0.21 -0.74 6.63
N LEU A 18 0.85 -0.01 7.55
CA LEU A 18 1.58 1.22 7.20
C LEU A 18 2.76 0.94 6.26
N LEU A 19 3.49 -0.14 6.52
CA LEU A 19 4.55 -0.60 5.61
C LEU A 19 3.97 -0.97 4.24
N GLY A 20 2.84 -1.70 4.20
CA GLY A 20 2.17 -2.06 2.94
C GLY A 20 1.76 -0.83 2.13
N LEU A 21 1.13 0.16 2.78
CA LEU A 21 0.74 1.42 2.15
C LEU A 21 1.95 2.13 1.54
N GLY A 22 2.99 2.37 2.35
CA GLY A 22 4.18 3.11 1.88
C GLY A 22 4.98 2.36 0.82
N GLN A 23 5.10 1.02 0.92
CA GLN A 23 5.83 0.25 -0.08
C GLN A 23 5.07 0.13 -1.41
N ALA A 24 3.74 0.07 -1.39
CA ALA A 24 2.93 0.11 -2.61
C ALA A 24 3.01 1.48 -3.29
N GLY A 25 2.96 2.57 -2.53
CA GLY A 25 3.19 3.93 -3.06
C GLY A 25 4.59 4.11 -3.66
N PHE A 26 5.63 3.65 -2.96
CA PHE A 26 6.97 3.65 -3.55
C PHE A 26 7.07 2.80 -4.81
N PHE A 27 6.43 1.63 -4.85
CA PHE A 27 6.43 0.82 -6.07
C PHE A 27 5.78 1.58 -7.23
N ASP A 28 4.64 2.22 -6.98
CA ASP A 28 3.91 3.02 -7.95
C ASP A 28 4.76 4.19 -8.47
N GLY A 29 5.31 5.00 -7.56
CA GLY A 29 6.14 6.15 -7.93
C GLY A 29 7.48 5.77 -8.56
N ILE A 30 8.16 4.73 -8.09
CA ILE A 30 9.43 4.28 -8.70
C ILE A 30 9.16 3.63 -10.07
N VAL A 31 8.25 2.66 -10.12
CA VAL A 31 8.06 1.84 -11.33
C VAL A 31 7.26 2.60 -12.37
N PHE A 32 6.09 3.15 -12.02
CA PHE A 32 5.22 3.79 -13.00
C PHE A 32 5.59 5.25 -13.25
N HIS A 33 5.96 6.03 -12.22
CA HIS A 33 6.35 7.43 -12.47
C HIS A 33 7.77 7.59 -13.00
N GLN A 34 8.74 6.85 -12.46
CA GLN A 34 10.15 7.15 -12.77
C GLN A 34 10.78 6.21 -13.79
N LEU A 35 10.59 4.91 -13.66
CA LEU A 35 11.20 3.94 -14.58
C LEU A 35 10.43 3.83 -15.89
N LEU A 36 9.11 3.65 -15.81
CA LEU A 36 8.25 3.51 -16.99
C LEU A 36 7.75 4.86 -17.50
N GLN A 37 7.70 5.87 -16.63
CA GLN A 37 7.20 7.21 -16.95
C GLN A 37 5.83 7.18 -17.62
N TRP A 38 4.97 6.27 -17.18
CA TRP A 38 3.62 6.15 -17.73
C TRP A 38 2.76 7.32 -17.28
N HIS A 39 2.92 7.77 -16.04
CA HIS A 39 2.24 8.91 -15.48
C HIS A 39 3.05 9.50 -14.34
N HIS A 40 2.86 10.78 -14.07
CA HIS A 40 3.30 11.46 -12.85
C HIS A 40 2.08 12.08 -12.17
N MET A 41 2.27 12.60 -10.96
CA MET A 41 1.18 13.07 -10.09
C MET A 41 0.15 14.00 -10.78
N PHE A 42 0.57 14.87 -11.70
CA PHE A 42 -0.27 15.88 -12.34
C PHE A 42 -0.25 15.78 -13.88
N THR A 43 0.10 14.62 -14.45
CA THR A 43 0.28 14.48 -15.90
C THR A 43 -1.01 14.69 -16.70
N ASN A 44 -2.18 14.54 -16.08
CA ASN A 44 -3.46 14.85 -16.74
C ASN A 44 -3.88 16.33 -16.57
N ILE A 45 -3.16 17.11 -15.77
CA ILE A 45 -3.37 18.56 -15.59
C ILE A 45 -2.37 19.34 -16.44
N GLU A 46 -1.08 18.97 -16.38
CA GLU A 46 0.00 19.65 -17.09
C GLU A 46 0.88 18.66 -17.84
N SER A 47 1.21 18.99 -19.10
CA SER A 47 1.99 18.11 -19.98
C SER A 47 3.43 17.97 -19.51
N THR A 48 3.92 16.74 -19.53
CA THR A 48 5.32 16.38 -19.26
C THR A 48 6.27 16.70 -20.42
N ASP A 49 5.76 17.18 -21.56
CA ASP A 49 6.56 17.55 -22.74
C ASP A 49 7.23 18.93 -22.63
N THR A 50 7.00 19.63 -21.51
CA THR A 50 7.59 20.94 -21.21
C THR A 50 8.44 20.86 -19.95
N VAL A 51 9.48 21.70 -19.87
CA VAL A 51 10.33 21.77 -18.66
C VAL A 51 9.51 22.16 -17.43
N SER A 52 8.64 23.15 -17.55
CA SER A 52 7.79 23.61 -16.44
C SER A 52 6.80 22.53 -15.97
N GLY A 53 6.20 21.80 -16.91
CA GLY A 53 5.30 20.70 -16.56
C GLY A 53 6.03 19.53 -15.91
N LEU A 54 7.25 19.23 -16.37
CA LEU A 54 8.10 18.21 -15.74
C LEU A 54 8.57 18.63 -14.33
N GLU A 55 8.89 19.91 -14.11
CA GLU A 55 9.22 20.44 -12.78
C GLU A 55 8.03 20.31 -11.80
N LEU A 56 6.82 20.65 -12.25
CA LEU A 56 5.60 20.49 -11.44
C LEU A 56 5.35 19.03 -11.09
N ASN A 57 5.45 18.13 -12.07
CA ASN A 57 5.26 16.70 -11.86
C ASN A 57 6.36 16.11 -10.96
N THR A 58 7.62 16.55 -11.12
CA THR A 58 8.73 16.15 -10.25
C THR A 58 8.49 16.58 -8.79
N LEU A 59 7.97 17.79 -8.57
CA LEU A 59 7.57 18.22 -7.24
C LEU A 59 6.42 17.38 -6.68
N GLY A 60 5.40 17.10 -7.50
CA GLY A 60 4.26 16.25 -7.14
C GLY A 60 4.69 14.85 -6.73
N ASP A 61 5.54 14.20 -7.53
CA ASP A 61 6.11 12.89 -7.25
C ASP A 61 6.98 12.91 -5.99
N GLY A 62 7.75 13.99 -5.78
CA GLY A 62 8.55 14.15 -4.57
C GLY A 62 7.70 14.25 -3.30
N LEU A 63 6.60 14.99 -3.35
CA LEU A 63 5.64 15.09 -2.24
C LEU A 63 4.93 13.76 -1.98
N PHE A 64 4.57 13.04 -3.04
CA PHE A 64 4.02 11.70 -2.98
C PHE A 64 4.98 10.72 -2.28
N HIS A 65 6.23 10.67 -2.73
CA HIS A 65 7.27 9.85 -2.11
C HIS A 65 7.56 10.24 -0.66
N LEU A 66 7.43 11.53 -0.31
CA LEU A 66 7.59 11.96 1.08
C LEU A 66 6.50 11.33 1.97
N VAL A 67 5.25 11.26 1.49
CA VAL A 67 4.16 10.58 2.22
C VAL A 67 4.47 9.09 2.37
N ASP A 68 4.87 8.42 1.31
CA ASP A 68 5.24 6.99 1.33
C ASP A 68 6.40 6.69 2.28
N TRP A 69 7.40 7.59 2.29
CA TRP A 69 8.53 7.53 3.19
C TRP A 69 8.10 7.67 4.65
N LEU A 70 7.23 8.62 4.96
CA LEU A 70 6.70 8.82 6.32
C LEU A 70 5.84 7.63 6.78
N LEU A 71 5.00 7.07 5.91
CA LEU A 71 4.23 5.86 6.19
C LEU A 71 5.14 4.68 6.48
N THR A 72 6.18 4.49 5.65
CA THR A 72 7.19 3.44 5.85
C THR A 72 7.94 3.65 7.17
N LEU A 73 8.37 4.88 7.48
CA LEU A 73 9.08 5.19 8.71
C LEU A 73 8.21 4.95 9.95
N ALA A 74 6.94 5.37 9.92
CA ALA A 74 5.98 5.12 10.99
C ALA A 74 5.74 3.61 11.18
N GLY A 75 5.59 2.86 10.08
CA GLY A 75 5.49 1.40 10.10
C GLY A 75 6.73 0.72 10.71
N LEU A 76 7.94 1.16 10.34
CA LEU A 76 9.20 0.66 10.90
C LEU A 76 9.34 0.96 12.39
N VAL A 77 8.99 2.18 12.82
CA VAL A 77 9.03 2.57 14.24
C VAL A 77 8.04 1.73 15.04
N LEU A 78 6.80 1.57 14.57
CA LEU A 78 5.82 0.72 15.25
C LEU A 78 6.24 -0.75 15.28
N LEU A 79 6.83 -1.26 14.20
CA LEU A 79 7.37 -2.60 14.16
C LEU A 79 8.50 -2.76 15.19
N TRP A 80 9.45 -1.83 15.23
CA TRP A 80 10.54 -1.82 16.20
C TRP A 80 10.03 -1.83 17.64
N LEU A 81 9.11 -0.93 17.98
CA LEU A 81 8.48 -0.87 19.31
C LEU A 81 7.68 -2.13 19.67
N THR A 82 7.19 -2.85 18.66
CA THR A 82 6.46 -4.11 18.85
C THR A 82 7.42 -5.26 19.13
N VAL A 83 8.51 -5.39 18.37
CA VAL A 83 9.47 -6.49 18.52
C VAL A 83 10.39 -6.33 19.73
N SER A 84 10.56 -5.12 20.26
CA SER A 84 11.36 -4.86 21.47
C SER A 84 10.68 -5.23 22.79
N ARG A 85 9.50 -5.86 22.77
CA ARG A 85 8.77 -6.30 23.96
C ARG A 85 9.02 -7.79 24.23
N ASP A 86 9.30 -8.14 25.47
CA ASP A 86 9.73 -9.50 25.87
C ASP A 86 8.66 -10.61 25.71
N GLU A 87 7.39 -10.25 25.45
CA GLU A 87 6.25 -11.19 25.38
C GLU A 87 5.37 -11.00 24.13
N VAL A 88 5.96 -10.67 22.98
CA VAL A 88 5.20 -10.54 21.72
C VAL A 88 5.31 -11.80 20.86
N GLU A 89 4.18 -12.44 20.61
CA GLU A 89 4.05 -13.46 19.56
C GLU A 89 4.10 -12.79 18.19
N LEU A 90 5.23 -12.97 17.48
CA LEU A 90 5.41 -12.51 16.12
C LEU A 90 4.96 -13.59 15.14
N SER A 91 3.94 -13.28 14.34
CA SER A 91 3.46 -14.17 13.28
C SER A 91 3.78 -13.60 11.91
N THR A 92 4.55 -14.34 11.13
CA THR A 92 4.88 -13.98 9.75
C THR A 92 3.62 -13.87 8.89
N SER A 93 2.68 -14.81 9.05
CA SER A 93 1.41 -14.79 8.33
C SER A 93 0.58 -13.55 8.66
N VAL A 94 0.52 -13.13 9.95
CA VAL A 94 -0.16 -11.89 10.33
C VAL A 94 0.47 -10.68 9.69
N PHE A 95 1.81 -10.60 9.72
CA PHE A 95 2.55 -9.50 9.12
C PHE A 95 2.32 -9.43 7.61
N ILE A 96 2.50 -10.53 6.89
CA ILE A 96 2.32 -10.57 5.43
C ILE A 96 0.86 -10.29 5.05
N GLY A 97 -0.10 -10.86 5.76
CA GLY A 97 -1.52 -10.63 5.49
C GLY A 97 -1.91 -9.15 5.65
N ALA A 98 -1.50 -8.55 6.76
CA ALA A 98 -1.74 -7.12 7.03
C ALA A 98 -0.97 -6.20 6.07
N PHE A 99 0.25 -6.57 5.66
CA PHE A 99 1.02 -5.85 4.64
C PHE A 99 0.30 -5.87 3.29
N CYS A 100 -0.17 -7.03 2.84
CA CYS A 100 -0.96 -7.15 1.60
C CYS A 100 -2.25 -6.33 1.65
N MET A 101 -2.91 -6.25 2.81
CA MET A 101 -4.07 -5.38 2.99
C MET A 101 -3.67 -3.90 2.84
N GLY A 102 -2.58 -3.45 3.47
CA GLY A 102 -2.07 -2.09 3.33
C GLY A 102 -1.72 -1.74 1.89
N ALA A 103 -0.99 -2.61 1.20
CA ALA A 103 -0.63 -2.40 -0.20
C ALA A 103 -1.86 -2.31 -1.11
N GLY A 104 -2.85 -3.20 -0.91
CA GLY A 104 -4.06 -3.15 -1.71
C GLY A 104 -4.96 -1.95 -1.38
N MET A 105 -4.97 -1.48 -0.13
CA MET A 105 -5.66 -0.25 0.26
C MET A 105 -5.07 0.96 -0.45
N PHE A 106 -3.74 1.03 -0.60
CA PHE A 106 -3.09 2.07 -1.39
C PHE A 106 -3.66 2.08 -2.81
N ASN A 107 -3.55 0.97 -3.55
CA ASN A 107 -4.03 0.89 -4.93
C ASN A 107 -5.51 1.27 -5.10
N VAL A 108 -6.38 0.85 -4.18
CA VAL A 108 -7.80 1.16 -4.25
C VAL A 108 -8.08 2.64 -3.96
N VAL A 109 -7.47 3.20 -2.91
CA VAL A 109 -7.70 4.59 -2.51
C VAL A 109 -7.10 5.54 -3.54
N GLU A 110 -5.84 5.31 -3.92
CA GLU A 110 -5.13 6.06 -4.95
C GLU A 110 -5.93 5.99 -6.26
N GLY A 111 -6.27 4.79 -6.75
CA GLY A 111 -6.94 4.65 -8.03
C GLY A 111 -8.34 5.25 -8.07
N ILE A 112 -9.11 5.19 -6.97
CA ILE A 112 -10.41 5.86 -6.89
C ILE A 112 -10.24 7.37 -6.85
N LEU A 113 -9.36 7.88 -5.99
CA LEU A 113 -9.25 9.32 -5.77
C LEU A 113 -8.56 10.00 -6.96
N SER A 114 -7.39 9.53 -7.38
CA SER A 114 -6.60 10.21 -8.42
C SER A 114 -7.12 9.94 -9.82
N HIS A 115 -7.44 8.68 -10.16
CA HIS A 115 -7.81 8.30 -11.53
C HIS A 115 -9.29 8.49 -11.84
N HIS A 116 -10.17 8.52 -10.83
CA HIS A 116 -11.62 8.59 -11.03
C HIS A 116 -12.27 9.86 -10.47
N VAL A 117 -11.95 10.26 -9.25
CA VAL A 117 -12.59 11.43 -8.62
C VAL A 117 -11.91 12.74 -9.04
N LEU A 118 -10.59 12.84 -8.85
CA LEU A 118 -9.81 14.05 -9.06
C LEU A 118 -9.30 14.16 -10.50
N GLN A 119 -9.15 13.03 -11.21
CA GLN A 119 -8.66 12.96 -12.59
C GLN A 119 -7.30 13.66 -12.76
N ILE A 120 -6.42 13.58 -11.77
CA ILE A 120 -5.12 14.26 -11.80
C ILE A 120 -4.07 13.50 -12.62
N HIS A 121 -4.23 12.19 -12.74
CA HIS A 121 -3.47 11.30 -13.64
C HIS A 121 -4.27 10.01 -13.90
N HIS A 122 -3.78 9.19 -14.83
CA HIS A 122 -4.27 7.83 -15.12
C HIS A 122 -3.07 6.90 -15.13
N VAL A 123 -3.25 5.62 -14.76
CA VAL A 123 -2.14 4.64 -14.64
C VAL A 123 -1.30 4.57 -15.91
N LYS A 124 -1.98 4.59 -17.07
CA LYS A 124 -1.32 4.68 -18.37
C LYS A 124 -2.20 5.49 -19.32
N PRO A 125 -1.89 6.77 -19.55
CA PRO A 125 -2.65 7.63 -20.45
C PRO A 125 -2.69 7.08 -21.88
N GLY A 126 -3.76 7.42 -22.59
CA GLY A 126 -3.99 7.07 -23.99
C GLY A 126 -4.98 5.91 -24.17
N THR A 127 -4.77 5.10 -25.21
CA THR A 127 -5.71 4.03 -25.56
C THR A 127 -5.83 3.03 -24.41
N HIS A 128 -7.08 2.74 -24.02
CA HIS A 128 -7.43 1.82 -22.94
C HIS A 128 -7.08 2.31 -21.52
N GLN A 129 -6.90 3.61 -21.27
CA GLN A 129 -6.58 4.13 -19.92
C GLN A 129 -7.53 3.59 -18.83
N LEU A 130 -8.84 3.51 -19.12
CA LEU A 130 -9.83 2.97 -18.18
C LEU A 130 -9.54 1.51 -17.80
N ALA A 131 -9.06 0.69 -18.74
CA ALA A 131 -8.72 -0.70 -18.45
C ALA A 131 -7.48 -0.80 -17.55
N TYR A 132 -6.51 0.10 -17.71
CA TYR A 132 -5.35 0.18 -16.81
C TYR A 132 -5.75 0.65 -15.42
N ASP A 133 -6.60 1.69 -15.30
CA ASP A 133 -7.10 2.18 -14.02
C ASP A 133 -7.88 1.10 -13.26
N LEU A 134 -8.79 0.39 -13.96
CA LEU A 134 -9.54 -0.72 -13.38
C LEU A 134 -8.64 -1.92 -13.03
N GLY A 135 -7.60 -2.18 -13.83
CA GLY A 135 -6.60 -3.20 -13.53
C GLY A 135 -5.82 -2.90 -12.26
N PHE A 136 -5.45 -1.64 -12.05
CA PHE A 136 -4.76 -1.18 -10.85
C PHE A 136 -5.61 -1.32 -9.58
N ILE A 137 -6.88 -0.89 -9.65
CA ILE A 137 -7.85 -1.10 -8.55
C ILE A 137 -8.08 -2.60 -8.33
N GLY A 138 -8.23 -3.38 -9.40
CA GLY A 138 -8.41 -4.84 -9.34
C GLY A 138 -7.24 -5.56 -8.66
N ALA A 139 -6.01 -5.15 -8.95
CA ALA A 139 -4.82 -5.65 -8.26
C ALA A 139 -4.84 -5.31 -6.76
N GLY A 140 -5.31 -4.11 -6.40
CA GLY A 140 -5.50 -3.71 -5.01
C GLY A 140 -6.54 -4.57 -4.26
N ILE A 141 -7.70 -4.80 -4.87
CA ILE A 141 -8.75 -5.68 -4.32
C ILE A 141 -8.23 -7.10 -4.14
N LEU A 142 -7.49 -7.63 -5.12
CA LEU A 142 -6.89 -8.96 -5.03
C LEU A 142 -5.87 -9.04 -3.88
N SER A 143 -5.02 -8.03 -3.71
CA SER A 143 -4.06 -7.96 -2.60
C SER A 143 -4.76 -7.93 -1.24
N ILE A 144 -5.83 -7.14 -1.10
CA ILE A 144 -6.66 -7.12 0.11
C ILE A 144 -7.27 -8.49 0.38
N ALA A 145 -7.83 -9.15 -0.64
CA ALA A 145 -8.45 -10.46 -0.50
C ALA A 145 -7.42 -11.52 -0.05
N ILE A 146 -6.23 -11.55 -0.65
CA ILE A 146 -5.12 -12.41 -0.23
C ILE A 146 -4.78 -12.15 1.24
N GLY A 147 -4.61 -10.88 1.61
CA GLY A 147 -4.29 -10.49 2.98
C GLY A 147 -5.35 -10.94 3.99
N TRP A 148 -6.63 -10.78 3.63
CA TRP A 148 -7.77 -11.24 4.43
C TRP A 148 -7.74 -12.76 4.64
N PHE A 149 -7.58 -13.56 3.58
CA PHE A 149 -7.55 -15.02 3.70
C PHE A 149 -6.38 -15.53 4.53
N VAL A 150 -5.21 -14.89 4.44
CA VAL A 150 -4.05 -15.24 5.27
C VAL A 150 -4.34 -14.98 6.75
N LEU A 151 -4.99 -13.85 7.08
CA LEU A 151 -5.36 -13.51 8.45
C LEU A 151 -6.48 -14.42 9.00
N ASP A 152 -7.46 -14.77 8.18
CA ASP A 152 -8.56 -15.65 8.58
C ASP A 152 -8.10 -17.09 8.81
N SER A 153 -7.21 -17.60 7.95
CA SER A 153 -6.62 -18.94 8.10
C SER A 153 -5.87 -19.09 9.43
N ASN A 154 -5.16 -18.05 9.87
CA ASN A 154 -4.50 -18.04 11.17
C ASN A 154 -5.49 -18.14 12.34
N ARG A 155 -6.63 -17.44 12.26
CA ARG A 155 -7.68 -17.53 13.29
C ARG A 155 -8.30 -18.93 13.35
N SER A 156 -8.44 -19.59 12.20
CA SER A 156 -9.01 -20.94 12.14
C SER A 156 -8.11 -22.02 12.76
N ILE A 157 -6.79 -21.90 12.60
CA ILE A 157 -5.80 -22.79 13.22
C ILE A 157 -5.82 -22.65 14.75
N ASP A 158 -5.98 -21.42 15.24
CA ASP A 158 -6.11 -21.17 16.68
C ASP A 158 -7.36 -21.85 17.25
N THR A 159 -8.51 -21.76 16.55
CA THR A 159 -9.76 -22.40 17.00
C THR A 159 -9.79 -23.92 16.91
N ALA A 160 -8.95 -24.53 16.07
CA ALA A 160 -8.91 -25.99 15.89
C ALA A 160 -7.99 -26.69 16.90
N ASN A 161 -7.11 -25.94 17.58
CA ASN A 161 -6.22 -26.43 18.62
C ASN A 161 -6.79 -26.23 20.05
N ASP A 162 -8.00 -25.67 20.17
CA ASP A 162 -8.77 -25.49 21.42
C ASP A 162 -9.69 -26.70 21.73
#